data_AF-X1M3L3-F1
#
_entry.id   AF-X1M3L3-F1
#
_cell.length_a   1.000
_cell.length_b   1.000
_cell.length_c   1.000
_cell.angle_alpha   90.00
_cell.angle_beta   90.00
_cell.angle_gamma   90.00
#
_symmetry.space_group_name_H-M   'P 1'
#
loop_
_entity.id
_entity.type
_entity.pdbx_description
1 polymer ?
#
loop_
_entity_poly.entity_id
_entity_poly.type
_entity_poly.pdbx_seq_one_letter_code
_entity_poly.pdbx_strand_id
1 'polypeptide(L)' 'MSKVTNIVVDLGSRMIMVGSEALGTSDNISIQVAEATEEELEKLKSAYEIRLVRMLGEGGTG' A
#
# COMPACT_ATOMS: atom_id res chain seq x y z
N MET A 1 -8.97 -2.34 21.67
CA MET A 1 -8.01 -2.45 20.56
C MET A 1 -7.29 -1.11 20.47
N SER A 2 -5.96 -1.12 20.58
CA SER A 2 -5.16 0.09 20.45
C SER A 2 -5.23 0.57 19.00
N LYS A 3 -5.52 1.86 18.82
CA LYS A 3 -5.56 2.51 17.51
C LYS A 3 -4.37 3.46 17.42
N VAL A 4 -3.78 3.51 16.24
CA VAL A 4 -2.65 4.35 15.93
C VAL A 4 -3.10 5.34 14.86
N THR A 5 -2.78 6.62 15.06
CA THR A 5 -3.21 7.71 14.17
C THR A 5 -2.03 8.57 13.75
N ASN A 6 -2.14 9.13 12.54
CA ASN A 6 -1.19 10.10 11.97
C ASN A 6 0.28 9.64 12.02
N ILE A 7 0.55 8.41 11.58
CA ILE A 7 1.91 7.87 11.51
C ILE A 7 2.38 7.73 10.07
N VAL A 8 3.70 7.77 9.89
CA VAL A 8 4.36 7.41 8.65
C VAL A 8 4.93 6.01 8.83
N VAL A 9 4.63 5.12 7.88
CA VAL A 9 5.13 3.75 7.87
C VAL A 9 6.11 3.59 6.73
N ASP A 10 7.38 3.38 7.07
CA ASP A 10 8.41 3.00 6.11
C ASP A 10 8.28 1.52 5.77
N LEU A 11 8.09 1.22 4.49
CA LEU A 11 7.88 -0.14 3.99
C LEU A 11 9.17 -0.79 3.50
N GLY A 12 10.26 -0.05 3.35
CA GLY A 12 11.50 -0.56 2.76
C GLY A 12 11.33 -0.94 1.28
N SER A 13 12.06 -1.96 0.85
CA SER A 13 12.04 -2.50 -0.51
C SER A 13 10.75 -3.27 -0.81
N ARG A 14 10.03 -2.89 -1.88
CA ARG A 14 8.80 -3.56 -2.32
C ARG A 14 8.77 -3.80 -3.82
N MET A 15 8.14 -4.90 -4.23
CA MET A 15 7.88 -5.19 -5.64
C MET A 15 6.70 -4.35 -6.14
N ILE A 16 6.88 -3.67 -7.26
CA ILE A 16 5.83 -2.90 -7.93
C ILE A 16 5.19 -3.76 -9.02
N MET A 17 3.88 -3.97 -8.91
CA MET A 17 3.10 -4.85 -9.78
C MET A 17 2.01 -4.05 -10.51
N VAL A 18 1.84 -4.29 -11.82
CA VAL A 18 0.68 -3.82 -12.61
C VAL A 18 -0.04 -5.04 -13.16
N GLY A 19 -1.28 -5.26 -12.72
CA GLY A 19 -1.99 -6.50 -13.05
C GLY A 19 -1.21 -7.72 -12.52
N SER A 20 -0.76 -8.58 -13.44
CA SER A 20 0.07 -9.76 -13.15
C SER A 20 1.55 -9.57 -13.49
N GLU A 21 1.97 -8.38 -13.92
CA GLU A 21 3.35 -8.09 -14.34
C GLU A 21 4.12 -7.35 -13.25
N ALA A 22 5.35 -7.80 -12.98
CA ALA A 22 6.29 -7.11 -12.10
C ALA A 22 7.06 -6.06 -12.90
N LEU A 23 6.90 -4.78 -12.56
CA LEU A 23 7.62 -3.69 -13.21
C LEU A 23 9.03 -3.49 -12.64
N GLY A 24 9.25 -3.92 -11.39
CA GLY A 24 10.53 -3.80 -10.72
C GLY A 24 10.38 -3.69 -9.20
N THR A 25 11.49 -3.37 -8.53
CA THR A 25 11.52 -3.10 -7.09
C THR A 25 11.71 -1.62 -6.84
N SER A 26 11.05 -1.10 -5.81
CA SER A 26 11.24 0.26 -5.35
C SER A 26 11.58 0.24 -3.87
N ASP A 27 12.65 0.94 -3.53
CA ASP A 27 13.13 1.10 -2.17
C ASP A 27 12.67 2.45 -1.63
N ASN A 28 12.55 2.56 -0.31
CA ASN A 28 12.26 3.81 0.39
C ASN A 28 10.82 4.34 0.21
N ILE A 29 9.84 3.43 0.14
CA ILE A 29 8.42 3.79 0.10
C ILE A 29 7.90 4.01 1.52
N SER A 30 7.25 5.14 1.74
CA SER A 30 6.57 5.47 2.98
C SER A 30 5.07 5.71 2.75
N ILE A 31 4.21 5.21 3.64
CA ILE A 31 2.77 5.48 3.61
C ILE A 31 2.38 6.30 4.83
N GLN A 32 1.69 7.41 4.61
CA GLN A 32 1.04 8.15 5.68
C GLN A 32 -0.30 7.48 6.01
N VAL A 33 -0.42 6.96 7.22
CA VAL A 33 -1.62 6.29 7.73
C VAL A 33 -2.35 7.24 8.67
N ALA A 34 -3.56 7.64 8.28
CA ALA A 34 -4.40 8.51 9.09
C ALA A 34 -4.89 7.81 10.37
N GLU A 35 -5.37 6.57 10.24
CA GLU A 35 -5.82 5.73 11.36
C GLU A 35 -5.71 4.24 10.96
N ALA A 36 -5.19 3.41 11.87
CA ALA A 36 -5.19 1.96 11.74
C ALA A 36 -5.09 1.30 13.13
N THR A 37 -5.46 0.04 13.22
CA THR A 37 -5.12 -0.81 14.37
C THR A 37 -3.68 -1.31 14.27
N GLU A 38 -3.10 -1.75 15.39
CA GLU A 38 -1.76 -2.36 15.41
C GLU A 38 -1.66 -3.58 14.48
N GLU A 39 -2.69 -4.41 14.42
CA GLU A 39 -2.75 -5.59 13.56
C GLU A 39 -2.77 -5.22 12.05
N GLU A 40 -3.54 -4.18 11.68
CA GLU A 40 -3.56 -3.68 10.30
C GLU A 40 -2.19 -3.10 9.89
N LEU A 41 -1.49 -2.44 10.82
CA LEU A 41 -0.15 -1.94 10.58
C LEU A 41 0.88 -3.06 10.41
N GLU A 42 0.78 -4.13 11.18
CA GLU A 42 1.64 -5.30 11.01
C GLU A 42 1.40 -5.99 9.67
N LYS A 43 0.13 -6.12 9.25
CA LYS A 43 -0.22 -6.62 7.92
C LYS A 43 0.34 -5.73 6.82
N LEU A 44 0.23 -4.40 6.97
CA LEU A 44 0.77 -3.43 6.02
C LEU A 44 2.30 -3.54 5.91
N LYS A 45 3.01 -3.61 7.04
CA LYS A 45 4.48 -3.77 7.07
C LYS A 45 4.94 -5.12 6.52
N SER A 46 4.10 -6.15 6.59
CA SER A 46 4.41 -7.49 6.09
C SER A 46 4.14 -7.65 4.59
N ALA A 47 3.35 -6.76 3.99
CA ALA A 47 3.01 -6.81 2.56
C ALA A 47 4.25 -6.59 1.68
N TYR A 48 4.61 -7.57 0.85
CA TYR A 48 5.81 -7.54 -0.01
C TYR A 48 5.60 -6.81 -1.35
N GLU A 49 4.35 -6.73 -1.81
CA GLU A 49 3.98 -6.21 -3.13
C GLU A 49 3.12 -4.96 -3.00
N ILE A 50 3.34 -4.00 -3.87
CA ILE A 50 2.43 -2.89 -4.12
C ILE A 50 1.82 -3.08 -5.50
N ARG A 51 0.49 -3.27 -5.54
CA ARG A 51 -0.27 -3.43 -6.79
C ARG A 51 -0.90 -2.11 -7.20
N LEU A 52 -0.53 -1.64 -8.39
CA LEU A 52 -1.15 -0.52 -9.06
C LEU A 52 -2.50 -0.97 -9.63
N VAL A 53 -3.58 -0.47 -9.02
CA VAL A 53 -4.94 -0.70 -9.50
C VAL A 53 -5.43 0.56 -10.22
N ARG A 54 -6.05 0.38 -11.39
CA ARG A 54 -6.79 1.46 -12.04
C ARG A 54 -8.07 1.68 -11.24
N MET A 55 -8.29 2.88 -10.71
CA MET A 55 -9.59 3.22 -10.12
C MET A 55 -10.66 3.14 -11.23
N LEU A 56 -11.53 2.14 -11.17
CA LEU A 56 -12.71 2.03 -12.03
C LEU A 56 -13.75 3.02 -11.49
N GLY A 57 -13.63 4.29 -11.86
CA GLY A 57 -14.45 5.32 -11.20
C GLY A 57 -14.47 6.73 -11.77
N GLU A 58 -14.20 6.95 -13.06
CA GLU A 58 -14.65 8.15 -13.81
C GLU A 58 -14.86 7.77 -15.29
N GLY A 59 -15.62 6.72 -15.55
CA GLY A 59 -15.82 6.20 -16.91
C GLY A 59 -17.05 5.31 -17.03
N GLY A 60 -18.17 5.73 -16.45
CA GLY A 60 -19.48 5.24 -16.87
C GLY A 60 -19.90 5.99 -18.13
N THR A 61 -19.67 5.41 -19.30
CA THR A 61 -20.49 5.55 -20.53
C THR A 61 -19.84 4.69 -21.62
N GLY A 62 -20.51 3.57 -21.92
CA GLY A 62 -20.16 2.62 -22.96
C GLY A 62 -21.18 1.50 -22.94
#